data_AF-A0A1Q3C0N3-F1
#
_entry.id   AF-A0A1Q3C0N3-F1
#
_cell.length_a   1.000
_cell.length_b   1.000
_cell.length_c   1.000
_cell.angle_alpha   90.00
_cell.angle_beta   90.00
_cell.angle_gamma   90.00
#
_symmetry.space_group_name_H-M   'P 1'
#
loop_
_entity.id
_entity.type
_entity.pdbx_description
1 polymer ?
#
loop_
_entity_poly.entity_id
_entity_poly.type
_entity_poly.pdbx_seq_one_letter_code
_entity_poly.pdbx_strand_id
1 'polypeptide(L)'
;MVTVMDHEEGRKTEEIVEDPMTVPRRIMEGWNPQRIDELPEAFCGGWVGYFSYDTVRFVEKKKLPFSKAPLDERNLPDVHLGLYDDVVVFDHVEKKAYVIHWVRLDRYSSVEEAFNDGMNRLNTLLSRVHDIVLPRLSAGSIKLQTSLFGPKLDVSSMASDAYKEAVLQAKEHILAGDIFQIVLSQRFERQTFAVPFEIYRSLRIVNPSPNLTYLPSSPEILTRVKKQRIVNRPLAGTVRRGKTPKEDL
;
A
#
# COMPACT_ATOMS: atom_id res chain seq x y z
N MET A 1 8.45 14.01 13.93
CA MET A 1 7.19 14.11 14.71
C MET A 1 6.27 13.01 14.22
N VAL A 2 5.68 12.24 15.12
CA VAL A 2 4.68 11.22 14.82
C VAL A 2 3.38 11.63 15.50
N THR A 3 2.27 11.49 14.78
CA THR A 3 0.93 11.73 15.29
C THR A 3 0.19 10.40 15.34
N VAL A 4 -0.38 10.06 16.49
CA VAL A 4 -1.23 8.88 16.67
C VAL A 4 -2.64 9.35 17.02
N MET A 5 -3.62 8.87 16.25
CA MET A 5 -5.04 9.07 16.49
C MET A 5 -5.65 7.76 17.01
N ASP A 6 -6.13 7.74 18.24
CA ASP A 6 -7.02 6.70 18.73
C ASP A 6 -8.46 7.10 18.40
N HIS A 7 -9.07 6.40 17.45
CA HIS A 7 -10.43 6.69 16.99
C HIS A 7 -11.52 6.26 17.98
N GLU A 8 -11.23 5.35 18.91
CA GLU A 8 -12.20 4.92 19.92
C GLU A 8 -12.23 5.89 21.09
N GLU A 9 -11.07 6.30 21.57
CA GLU A 9 -10.94 7.28 22.65
C GLU A 9 -11.09 8.73 22.16
N GLY A 10 -11.10 8.95 20.83
CA GLY A 10 -11.06 10.28 20.21
C GLY A 10 -9.79 11.06 20.56
N ARG A 11 -8.69 10.36 20.89
CA ARG A 11 -7.49 10.96 21.47
C ARG A 11 -6.39 11.13 20.42
N LYS A 12 -5.87 12.35 20.32
CA LYS A 12 -4.67 12.68 19.53
C LYS A 12 -3.46 12.73 20.43
N THR A 13 -2.38 12.07 20.04
CA THR A 13 -1.06 12.23 20.67
C THR A 13 -0.02 12.56 19.62
N GLU A 14 0.96 13.38 20.02
CA GLU A 14 2.09 13.76 19.19
C GLU A 14 3.38 13.53 19.97
N GLU A 15 4.36 12.91 19.34
CA GLU A 15 5.67 12.67 19.94
C GLU A 15 6.78 12.87 18.90
N ILE A 16 7.97 13.22 19.38
CA ILE A 16 9.17 13.26 18.54
C ILE A 16 9.94 11.98 18.83
N VAL A 17 10.07 11.14 17.79
CA VAL A 17 10.84 9.89 17.84
C VAL A 17 11.95 9.95 16.81
N GLU A 18 13.05 9.24 17.08
CA GLU A 18 14.15 9.12 16.13
C GLU A 18 13.81 8.26 14.92
N ASP A 19 12.98 7.21 15.10
CA ASP A 19 12.54 6.30 14.05
C ASP A 19 11.03 6.06 14.18
N PRO A 20 10.21 6.56 13.23
CA PRO A 20 8.76 6.41 13.28
C PRO A 20 8.31 4.95 13.13
N MET A 21 9.14 4.05 12.56
CA MET A 21 8.78 2.63 12.37
C MET A 21 8.72 1.86 13.70
N THR A 22 9.26 2.42 14.79
CA THR A 22 9.19 1.84 16.13
C THR A 22 7.80 2.00 16.76
N VAL A 23 7.03 3.02 16.35
CA VAL A 23 5.75 3.37 16.99
C VAL A 23 4.69 2.27 16.78
N PRO A 24 4.44 1.76 15.55
CA PRO A 24 3.48 0.65 15.35
C PRO A 24 3.86 -0.61 16.13
N ARG A 25 5.17 -0.90 16.25
CA ARG A 25 5.69 -2.03 17.03
C ARG A 25 5.37 -1.86 18.52
N ARG A 26 5.62 -0.68 19.08
CA ARG A 26 5.34 -0.35 20.49
C ARG A 26 3.84 -0.42 20.80
N ILE A 27 2.98 0.03 19.86
CA ILE A 27 1.52 -0.03 20.03
C ILE A 27 1.01 -1.47 20.13
N MET A 28 1.58 -2.39 19.34
CA MET A 28 1.20 -3.81 19.35
C MET A 28 2.01 -4.66 20.34
N GLU A 29 2.83 -4.03 21.19
CA GLU A 29 3.67 -4.77 22.11
C GLU A 29 2.81 -5.55 23.11
N GLY A 30 3.12 -6.84 23.28
CA GLY A 30 2.35 -7.74 24.14
C GLY A 30 1.04 -8.28 23.53
N TRP A 31 0.65 -7.86 22.32
CA TRP A 31 -0.55 -8.37 21.68
C TRP A 31 -0.32 -9.80 21.18
N ASN A 32 -1.21 -10.73 21.57
CA ASN A 32 -1.17 -12.11 21.13
C ASN A 32 -2.52 -12.53 20.52
N PRO A 33 -2.80 -12.14 19.24
CA PRO A 33 -4.08 -12.43 18.61
C PRO A 33 -4.31 -13.93 18.50
N GLN A 34 -5.42 -14.40 19.07
CA GLN A 34 -5.82 -15.80 19.02
C GLN A 34 -6.40 -16.11 17.65
N ARG A 35 -5.76 -17.01 16.91
CA ARG A 35 -6.25 -17.47 15.61
C ARG A 35 -7.03 -18.77 15.79
N ILE A 36 -8.22 -18.83 15.22
CA ILE A 36 -9.05 -20.02 15.13
C ILE A 36 -8.97 -20.61 13.72
N ASP A 37 -9.25 -21.90 13.57
CA ASP A 37 -9.08 -22.63 12.30
C ASP A 37 -10.05 -22.15 11.21
N GLU A 38 -11.17 -21.53 11.60
CA GLU A 38 -12.18 -20.99 10.70
C GLU A 38 -11.77 -19.68 10.03
N LEU A 39 -10.67 -19.04 10.47
CA LEU A 39 -10.18 -17.82 9.83
C LEU A 39 -9.53 -18.14 8.47
N PRO A 40 -9.75 -17.29 7.45
CA PRO A 40 -9.12 -17.49 6.16
C PRO A 40 -7.59 -17.36 6.28
N GLU A 41 -6.84 -18.06 5.42
CA GLU A 41 -5.39 -17.95 5.37
C GLU A 41 -4.85 -16.58 4.84
N ALA A 42 -5.72 -15.57 4.78
CA ALA A 42 -5.49 -14.22 4.30
C ALA A 42 -5.23 -13.22 5.45
N PHE A 43 -5.03 -11.95 5.08
CA PHE A 43 -4.98 -10.86 6.06
C PHE A 43 -6.35 -10.73 6.75
N CYS A 44 -6.36 -10.85 8.08
CA CYS A 44 -7.57 -10.82 8.89
C CYS A 44 -7.70 -9.56 9.75
N GLY A 45 -6.81 -8.57 9.61
CA GLY A 45 -6.75 -7.39 10.48
C GLY A 45 -5.31 -7.05 10.87
N GLY A 46 -5.10 -5.81 11.31
CA GLY A 46 -3.78 -5.26 11.64
C GLY A 46 -3.46 -3.96 10.88
N TRP A 47 -2.16 -3.63 10.79
CA TRP A 47 -1.70 -2.42 10.13
C TRP A 47 -1.85 -2.47 8.61
N VAL A 48 -2.48 -1.45 8.03
CA VAL A 48 -2.57 -1.22 6.59
C VAL A 48 -2.20 0.23 6.29
N GLY A 49 -1.37 0.44 5.28
CA GLY A 49 -0.95 1.77 4.86
C GLY A 49 0.34 1.71 4.06
N TYR A 50 1.21 2.72 4.21
CA TYR A 50 2.47 2.79 3.46
C TYR A 50 3.65 3.28 4.31
N PHE A 51 4.83 2.91 3.81
CA PHE A 51 6.13 3.45 4.18
C PHE A 51 6.70 4.15 2.94
N SER A 52 7.07 5.42 3.06
CA SER A 52 7.67 6.21 1.99
C SER A 52 9.07 5.67 1.64
N TYR A 53 9.59 6.04 0.47
CA TYR A 53 10.97 5.72 0.13
C TYR A 53 11.97 6.30 1.15
N ASP A 54 11.72 7.52 1.63
CA ASP A 54 12.61 8.23 2.56
C ASP A 54 12.69 7.58 3.95
N THR A 55 11.84 6.59 4.27
CA THR A 55 12.02 5.74 5.45
C THR A 55 13.38 5.03 5.50
N VAL A 56 14.00 4.78 4.33
CA VAL A 56 15.35 4.22 4.23
C VAL A 56 16.39 5.07 4.95
N ARG A 57 16.17 6.39 5.09
CA ARG A 57 17.09 7.32 5.75
C ARG A 57 17.19 7.09 7.26
N PHE A 58 16.15 6.52 7.89
CA PHE A 58 16.21 6.12 9.30
C PHE A 58 17.09 4.89 9.52
N VAL A 59 17.27 4.05 8.49
CA VAL A 59 18.11 2.85 8.52
C VAL A 59 19.54 3.17 8.09
N GLU A 60 19.69 3.87 6.96
CA GLU A 60 20.98 4.21 6.33
C GLU A 60 21.44 5.64 6.68
N LYS A 61 21.30 6.05 7.96
CA LYS A 61 21.54 7.42 8.45
C LYS A 61 22.88 8.03 8.01
N LYS A 62 23.93 7.20 7.93
CA LYS A 62 25.29 7.65 7.54
C LYS A 62 25.41 7.93 6.05
N LYS A 63 24.79 7.10 5.20
CA LYS A 63 24.89 7.19 3.74
C LYS A 63 23.85 8.14 3.15
N LEU A 64 22.67 8.20 3.77
CA LEU A 64 21.52 8.98 3.31
C LEU A 64 21.01 9.92 4.41
N PRO A 65 21.83 10.84 4.94
CA PRO A 65 21.38 11.76 5.99
C PRO A 65 20.26 12.67 5.47
N PHE A 66 19.31 13.02 6.33
CA PHE A 66 18.22 13.95 6.00
C PHE A 66 18.73 15.34 5.57
N SER A 67 19.89 15.78 6.07
CA SER A 67 20.51 17.04 5.63
C SER A 67 20.94 17.07 4.17
N LYS A 68 21.03 15.91 3.51
CA LYS A 68 21.31 15.77 2.07
C LYS A 68 20.10 15.27 1.29
N ALA A 69 18.92 15.25 1.89
CA ALA A 69 17.70 14.89 1.17
C ALA A 69 17.38 15.96 0.10
N PRO A 70 16.85 15.56 -1.07
CA PRO A 70 16.21 16.50 -1.98
C PRO A 70 15.09 17.27 -1.27
N LEU A 71 14.69 18.41 -1.84
CA LEU A 71 13.56 19.18 -1.33
C LEU A 71 12.29 18.33 -1.34
N ASP A 72 11.58 18.28 -0.21
CA ASP A 72 10.26 17.64 -0.16
C ASP A 72 9.20 18.60 -0.70
N GLU A 73 8.75 18.33 -1.92
CA GLU A 73 7.72 19.12 -2.60
C GLU A 73 6.30 18.69 -2.24
N ARG A 74 6.11 17.51 -1.64
CA ARG A 74 4.78 16.90 -1.44
C ARG A 74 4.36 16.88 0.03
N ASN A 75 5.29 17.05 0.96
CA ASN A 75 5.04 17.01 2.40
C ASN A 75 4.26 15.73 2.79
N LEU A 76 4.64 14.60 2.21
CA LEU A 76 4.03 13.32 2.52
C LEU A 76 4.64 12.77 3.81
N PRO A 77 3.85 12.13 4.69
CA PRO A 77 4.41 11.46 5.85
C PRO A 77 5.31 10.30 5.42
N ASP A 78 6.40 10.09 6.15
CA ASP A 78 7.28 8.94 5.92
C ASP A 78 6.58 7.61 6.19
N VAL A 79 5.66 7.60 7.15
CA VAL A 79 4.87 6.42 7.51
C VAL A 79 3.42 6.87 7.73
N HIS A 80 2.47 6.22 7.07
CA HIS A 80 1.04 6.44 7.29
C HIS A 80 0.34 5.09 7.34
N LEU A 81 -0.12 4.72 8.54
CA LEU A 81 -0.73 3.41 8.80
C LEU A 81 -2.03 3.60 9.57
N GLY A 82 -3.04 2.79 9.24
CA GLY A 82 -4.22 2.55 10.05
C GLY A 82 -4.17 1.16 10.65
N LEU A 83 -4.58 1.02 11.91
CA LEU A 83 -4.75 -0.28 12.56
C LEU A 83 -6.22 -0.67 12.44
N TYR A 84 -6.48 -1.77 11.73
CA TYR A 84 -7.84 -2.22 11.42
C TYR A 84 -8.18 -3.48 12.19
N ASP A 85 -9.10 -3.35 13.13
CA ASP A 85 -9.69 -4.46 13.87
C ASP A 85 -10.91 -5.04 13.13
N ASP A 86 -11.53 -4.25 12.25
CA ASP A 86 -12.63 -4.65 11.37
C ASP A 86 -12.13 -4.95 9.95
N VAL A 87 -12.39 -6.15 9.45
CA VAL A 87 -12.12 -6.49 8.05
C VAL A 87 -13.22 -7.35 7.43
N VAL A 88 -13.40 -7.16 6.12
CA VAL A 88 -14.22 -8.06 5.29
C VAL A 88 -13.33 -8.71 4.25
N VAL A 89 -13.21 -10.04 4.31
CA VAL A 89 -12.37 -10.83 3.41
C VAL A 89 -13.25 -11.57 2.41
N PHE A 90 -13.08 -11.27 1.12
CA PHE A 90 -13.82 -11.94 0.06
C PHE A 90 -13.02 -13.10 -0.51
N ASP A 91 -13.52 -14.32 -0.31
CA ASP A 91 -13.04 -15.51 -1.00
C ASP A 91 -13.82 -15.69 -2.30
N HIS A 92 -13.18 -15.32 -3.41
CA HIS A 92 -13.79 -15.43 -4.73
C HIS A 92 -13.85 -16.86 -5.27
N VAL A 93 -13.07 -17.79 -4.71
CA VAL A 93 -13.08 -19.22 -5.10
C VAL A 93 -14.26 -19.90 -4.44
N GLU A 94 -14.36 -19.80 -3.11
CA GLU A 94 -15.44 -20.43 -2.33
C GLU A 94 -16.75 -19.63 -2.34
N LYS A 95 -16.74 -18.40 -2.89
CA LYS A 95 -17.89 -17.46 -2.88
C LYS A 95 -18.36 -17.11 -1.46
N LYS A 96 -17.43 -16.98 -0.53
CA LYS A 96 -17.68 -16.60 0.86
C LYS A 96 -17.16 -15.20 1.15
N ALA A 97 -17.79 -14.52 2.10
CA ALA A 97 -17.26 -13.32 2.72
C ALA A 97 -17.09 -13.61 4.21
N TYR A 98 -15.87 -13.41 4.72
CA TYR A 98 -15.60 -13.45 6.15
C TYR A 98 -15.73 -12.03 6.68
N VAL A 99 -16.53 -11.86 7.72
CA VAL A 99 -16.68 -10.60 8.45
C VAL A 99 -16.01 -10.80 9.80
N ILE A 100 -14.93 -10.08 10.05
CA ILE A 100 -14.05 -10.32 11.20
C ILE A 100 -13.94 -9.01 11.98
N HIS A 101 -14.11 -9.12 13.30
CA HIS A 101 -13.90 -8.05 14.26
C HIS A 101 -12.95 -8.55 15.36
N TRP A 102 -11.82 -7.89 15.57
CA TRP A 102 -10.89 -8.19 16.65
C TRP A 102 -11.26 -7.43 17.92
N VAL A 103 -11.32 -8.16 19.05
CA VAL A 103 -11.63 -7.59 20.36
C VAL A 103 -10.35 -7.50 21.20
N ARG A 104 -10.08 -6.31 21.73
CA ARG A 104 -8.95 -6.03 22.62
C ARG A 104 -9.36 -6.19 24.08
N LEU A 105 -9.01 -7.34 24.68
CA LEU A 105 -9.42 -7.68 26.05
C LEU A 105 -8.89 -6.72 27.12
N ASP A 106 -7.74 -6.08 26.88
CA ASP A 106 -7.11 -5.11 27.78
C ASP A 106 -7.92 -3.81 27.94
N ARG A 107 -8.97 -3.62 27.13
CA ARG A 107 -9.85 -2.44 27.16
C ARG A 107 -11.11 -2.63 28.00
N TYR A 108 -11.37 -3.82 28.52
CA TYR A 108 -12.62 -4.13 29.23
C TYR A 108 -12.36 -4.58 30.66
N SER A 109 -13.35 -4.40 31.52
CA SER A 109 -13.26 -4.81 32.92
C SER A 109 -13.46 -6.32 33.11
N SER A 110 -14.14 -6.97 32.16
CA SER A 110 -14.40 -8.41 32.16
C SER A 110 -14.45 -8.98 30.74
N VAL A 111 -14.25 -10.31 30.64
CA VAL A 111 -14.34 -11.02 29.36
C VAL A 111 -15.76 -11.02 28.80
N GLU A 112 -16.78 -11.06 29.67
CA GLU A 112 -18.18 -11.03 29.28
C GLU A 112 -18.56 -9.69 28.63
N GLU A 113 -18.10 -8.58 29.21
CA GLU A 113 -18.27 -7.24 28.64
C GLU A 113 -17.61 -7.14 27.26
N ALA A 114 -16.36 -7.60 27.15
CA ALA A 114 -15.61 -7.61 25.89
C ALA A 114 -16.32 -8.43 24.80
N PHE A 115 -16.84 -9.61 25.17
CA PHE A 115 -17.56 -10.48 24.25
C PHE A 115 -18.86 -9.83 23.76
N ASN A 116 -19.66 -9.27 24.67
CA ASN A 116 -20.92 -8.63 24.33
C ASN A 116 -20.72 -7.40 23.42
N ASP A 117 -19.74 -6.54 23.71
CA ASP A 117 -19.40 -5.41 22.85
C ASP A 117 -18.89 -5.87 21.48
N GLY A 118 -17.99 -6.87 21.46
CA GLY A 118 -17.48 -7.46 20.22
C GLY A 118 -18.58 -8.04 19.34
N MET A 119 -19.56 -8.73 19.91
CA MET A 119 -20.73 -9.24 19.19
C MET A 119 -21.60 -8.11 18.64
N ASN A 120 -21.79 -7.02 19.39
CA ASN A 120 -22.55 -5.85 18.92
C ASN A 120 -21.85 -5.14 17.75
N ARG A 121 -20.53 -4.97 17.82
CA ARG A 121 -19.72 -4.40 16.74
C ARG A 121 -19.73 -5.30 15.50
N LEU A 122 -19.58 -6.60 15.67
CA LEU A 122 -19.67 -7.57 14.58
C LEU A 122 -21.04 -7.53 13.90
N ASN A 123 -22.13 -7.49 14.67
CA ASN A 123 -23.49 -7.36 14.14
C ASN A 123 -23.68 -6.04 13.38
N THR A 124 -23.08 -4.95 13.85
CA THR A 124 -23.08 -3.65 13.17
C THR A 124 -22.30 -3.69 11.86
N LEU A 125 -21.19 -4.42 11.81
CA LEU A 125 -20.43 -4.62 10.58
C LEU A 125 -21.20 -5.51 9.60
N LEU A 126 -21.84 -6.57 10.10
CA LEU A 126 -22.69 -7.47 9.32
C LEU A 126 -23.89 -6.73 8.70
N SER A 127 -24.55 -5.84 9.44
CA SER A 127 -25.67 -5.07 8.89
C SER A 127 -25.23 -4.17 7.73
N ARG A 128 -24.03 -3.58 7.79
CA ARG A 128 -23.46 -2.80 6.66
C ARG A 128 -23.20 -3.66 5.42
N VAL A 129 -22.93 -4.96 5.60
CA VAL A 129 -22.70 -5.91 4.50
C VAL A 129 -24.01 -6.46 3.95
N HIS A 130 -25.04 -6.65 4.78
CA HIS A 130 -26.34 -7.17 4.37
C HIS A 130 -27.29 -6.08 3.85
N ASP A 131 -27.38 -4.94 4.54
CA ASP A 131 -28.31 -3.85 4.26
C ASP A 131 -27.73 -2.88 3.22
N ILE A 132 -27.16 -3.44 2.15
CA ILE A 132 -26.59 -2.63 1.08
C ILE A 132 -27.74 -2.02 0.27
N VAL A 133 -28.03 -0.75 0.52
CA VAL A 133 -28.53 0.12 -0.56
C VAL A 133 -27.38 0.24 -1.55
N LEU A 134 -27.41 -0.57 -2.61
CA LEU A 134 -26.35 -0.57 -3.61
C LEU A 134 -26.13 0.87 -4.07
N PRO A 135 -24.94 1.46 -3.83
CA PRO A 135 -24.66 2.75 -4.40
C PRO A 135 -24.84 2.59 -5.91
N ARG A 136 -25.68 3.45 -6.51
CA ARG A 136 -25.83 3.50 -7.97
C ARG A 136 -24.50 4.01 -8.53
N LEU A 137 -23.54 3.12 -8.68
CA LEU A 137 -22.31 3.40 -9.38
C LEU A 137 -22.70 3.68 -10.83
N SER A 138 -22.21 4.79 -11.37
CA SER A 138 -22.37 5.06 -12.79
C SER A 138 -21.79 3.90 -13.58
N ALA A 139 -22.54 3.46 -14.60
CA ALA A 139 -22.02 2.55 -15.58
C ALA A 139 -20.85 3.24 -16.29
N GLY A 140 -19.64 2.79 -15.98
CA GLY A 140 -18.42 3.24 -16.66
C GLY A 140 -18.24 2.45 -17.94
N SER A 141 -17.84 3.10 -19.02
CA SER A 141 -17.32 2.42 -20.20
C SER A 141 -15.85 2.79 -20.35
N ILE A 142 -15.01 1.79 -20.56
CA ILE A 142 -13.59 2.00 -20.85
C ILE A 142 -13.36 1.54 -22.28
N LYS A 143 -12.94 2.48 -23.14
CA LYS A 143 -12.40 2.12 -24.44
C LYS A 143 -11.02 1.56 -24.21
N LEU A 144 -10.86 0.25 -24.35
CA LEU A 144 -9.58 -0.46 -24.28
C LEU A 144 -8.72 -0.19 -25.52
N GLN A 145 -8.57 1.07 -25.91
CA GLN A 145 -7.64 1.51 -26.94
C GLN A 145 -6.32 1.90 -26.28
N THR A 146 -5.67 0.94 -25.62
CA THR A 146 -4.39 1.14 -24.91
C THR A 146 -3.23 1.49 -25.84
N SER A 147 -3.40 1.31 -27.15
CA SER A 147 -2.46 1.71 -28.19
C SER A 147 -2.50 3.21 -28.50
N LEU A 148 -3.58 3.91 -28.15
CA LEU A 148 -3.66 5.36 -28.28
C LEU A 148 -3.07 5.99 -27.02
N PHE A 149 -1.82 6.43 -27.12
CA PHE A 149 -1.25 7.27 -26.08
C PHE A 149 -2.11 8.52 -25.96
N GLY A 150 -2.55 8.84 -24.74
CA GLY A 150 -3.24 10.09 -24.47
C GLY A 150 -2.36 11.30 -24.80
N PRO A 151 -2.87 12.53 -24.63
CA PRO A 151 -2.04 13.72 -24.74
C PRO A 151 -0.79 13.57 -23.86
N LYS A 152 0.33 14.10 -24.37
CA LYS A 152 1.62 14.07 -23.68
C LYS A 152 1.46 14.64 -22.26
N LEU A 153 2.19 14.04 -21.32
CA LEU A 153 2.32 14.61 -19.98
C LEU A 153 3.30 15.78 -20.06
N ASP A 154 2.79 16.99 -19.80
CA ASP A 154 3.57 18.22 -19.93
C ASP A 154 4.31 18.60 -18.64
N VAL A 155 3.85 18.09 -17.48
CA VAL A 155 4.48 18.34 -16.19
C VAL A 155 5.34 17.13 -15.80
N SER A 156 6.64 17.36 -15.70
CA SER A 156 7.64 16.40 -15.24
C SER A 156 8.53 17.06 -14.19
N SER A 157 8.98 16.30 -13.19
CA SER A 157 9.99 16.76 -12.22
C SER A 157 11.37 16.97 -12.85
N MET A 158 11.57 16.52 -14.10
CA MET A 158 12.85 16.62 -14.80
C MET A 158 12.63 16.77 -16.32
N ALA A 159 13.47 17.59 -16.97
CA ALA A 159 13.49 17.70 -18.42
C ALA A 159 14.06 16.43 -19.08
N SER A 160 13.60 16.11 -20.28
CA SER A 160 14.03 14.91 -21.03
C SER A 160 15.56 14.83 -21.18
N ASP A 161 16.21 15.94 -21.54
CA ASP A 161 17.67 15.96 -21.73
C ASP A 161 18.43 15.86 -20.41
N ALA A 162 17.90 16.42 -19.32
CA ALA A 162 18.46 16.22 -17.98
C ALA A 162 18.38 14.75 -17.54
N TYR A 163 17.29 14.04 -17.88
CA TYR A 163 17.18 12.61 -17.59
C TYR A 163 18.17 11.77 -18.39
N LYS A 164 18.38 12.10 -19.68
CA LYS A 164 19.41 11.44 -20.51
C LYS A 164 20.80 11.65 -19.95
N GLU A 165 21.09 12.87 -19.50
CA GLU A 165 22.37 13.21 -18.89
C GLU A 165 22.60 12.41 -17.60
N ALA A 166 21.58 12.32 -16.73
CA ALA A 166 21.66 11.48 -15.53
C ALA A 166 21.92 9.99 -15.86
N VAL A 167 21.35 9.49 -16.97
CA VAL A 167 21.63 8.13 -17.47
C VAL A 167 23.08 7.98 -17.94
N LEU A 168 23.66 9.00 -18.60
CA LEU A 168 25.06 8.97 -19.01
C LEU A 168 26.00 8.98 -17.80
N GLN A 169 25.76 9.85 -16.84
CA GLN A 169 26.52 9.89 -15.57
C GLN A 169 26.43 8.56 -14.81
N ALA A 170 25.24 7.95 -14.74
CA ALA A 170 25.08 6.63 -14.15
C ALA A 170 25.94 5.56 -14.86
N LYS A 171 26.05 5.61 -16.19
CA LYS A 171 26.93 4.70 -16.95
C LYS A 171 28.40 4.93 -16.66
N GLU A 172 28.83 6.17 -16.48
CA GLU A 172 30.21 6.49 -16.09
C GLU A 172 30.54 5.88 -14.71
N HIS A 173 29.65 6.02 -13.74
CA HIS A 173 29.80 5.38 -12.43
C HIS A 173 29.82 3.84 -12.50
N ILE A 174 29.03 3.24 -13.41
CA ILE A 174 29.10 1.79 -13.66
C ILE A 174 30.46 1.38 -14.23
N LEU A 175 30.98 2.14 -15.21
CA LEU A 175 32.29 1.87 -15.83
C LEU A 175 33.45 2.08 -14.86
N ALA A 176 33.34 3.07 -13.97
CA ALA A 176 34.33 3.32 -12.91
C ALA A 176 34.31 2.25 -11.81
N GLY A 177 33.26 1.43 -11.74
CA GLY A 177 33.11 0.37 -10.73
C GLY A 177 32.45 0.83 -9.42
N ASP A 178 31.83 2.02 -9.39
CA ASP A 178 31.16 2.56 -8.20
C ASP A 178 29.86 1.79 -7.89
N ILE A 179 29.14 1.37 -8.93
CA ILE A 179 27.85 0.67 -8.85
C ILE A 179 27.71 -0.37 -9.97
N PHE A 180 26.94 -1.42 -9.74
CA PHE A 180 26.60 -2.38 -10.81
C PHE A 180 25.37 -1.95 -11.62
N GLN A 181 24.40 -1.34 -10.94
CA GLN A 181 23.15 -0.86 -11.52
C GLN A 181 22.57 0.24 -10.63
N ILE A 182 21.87 1.19 -11.23
CA ILE A 182 21.03 2.18 -10.54
C ILE A 182 19.68 2.30 -11.25
N VAL A 183 18.61 2.49 -10.48
CA VAL A 183 17.26 2.74 -10.99
C VAL A 183 16.97 4.24 -10.84
N LEU A 184 17.12 4.97 -11.94
CA LEU A 184 16.71 6.38 -12.01
C LEU A 184 15.19 6.47 -12.18
N SER A 185 14.61 7.54 -11.64
CA SER A 185 13.17 7.80 -11.74
C SER A 185 12.91 9.28 -11.97
N GLN A 186 11.75 9.58 -12.56
CA GLN A 186 11.21 10.92 -12.68
C GLN A 186 9.71 10.87 -12.42
N ARG A 187 9.15 11.97 -11.91
CA ARG A 187 7.73 12.09 -11.60
C ARG A 187 7.03 12.81 -12.74
N PHE A 188 5.88 12.29 -13.15
CA PHE A 188 4.96 12.99 -14.03
C PHE A 188 3.70 13.37 -13.28
N GLU A 189 3.10 14.49 -13.66
CA GLU A 189 1.91 15.01 -13.03
C GLU A 189 0.85 15.38 -14.07
N ARG A 190 -0.41 15.24 -13.67
CA ARG A 190 -1.56 15.67 -14.45
C ARG A 190 -2.72 16.00 -13.53
N GLN A 191 -3.33 17.16 -13.75
CA GLN A 191 -4.58 17.50 -13.10
C GLN A 191 -5.72 16.66 -13.67
N THR A 192 -6.55 16.11 -12.80
CA THR A 192 -7.71 15.30 -13.17
C THR A 192 -8.89 15.66 -12.29
N PHE A 193 -10.10 15.59 -12.87
CA PHE A 193 -11.37 15.71 -12.15
C PHE A 193 -12.00 14.34 -11.91
N ALA A 194 -11.32 13.26 -12.30
CA ALA A 194 -11.78 11.91 -12.04
C ALA A 194 -11.81 11.64 -10.53
N VAL A 195 -12.90 11.04 -10.07
CA VAL A 195 -12.99 10.54 -8.70
C VAL A 195 -11.94 9.43 -8.52
N PRO A 196 -11.14 9.40 -7.43
CA PRO A 196 -10.08 8.41 -7.27
C PRO A 196 -10.54 6.94 -7.38
N PHE A 197 -11.78 6.64 -6.98
CA PHE A 197 -12.39 5.32 -7.17
C PHE A 197 -12.55 4.91 -8.64
N GLU A 198 -12.82 5.85 -9.54
CA GLU A 198 -12.88 5.58 -10.97
C GLU A 198 -11.49 5.29 -11.56
N ILE A 199 -10.44 5.91 -11.01
CA ILE A 199 -9.05 5.59 -11.38
C ILE A 199 -8.71 4.16 -10.99
N TYR A 200 -9.04 3.75 -9.75
CA TYR A 200 -8.86 2.38 -9.29
C TYR A 200 -9.63 1.36 -10.14
N ARG A 201 -10.92 1.60 -10.40
CA ARG A 201 -11.76 0.75 -11.27
C ARG A 201 -11.15 0.60 -12.65
N SER A 202 -10.64 1.69 -13.21
CA SER A 202 -9.99 1.70 -14.54
C SER A 202 -8.69 0.91 -14.55
N LEU A 203 -7.84 1.10 -13.54
CA LEU A 203 -6.58 0.34 -13.39
C LEU A 203 -6.82 -1.16 -13.23
N ARG A 204 -7.85 -1.56 -12.47
CA ARG A 204 -8.23 -2.97 -12.30
C ARG A 204 -8.56 -3.66 -13.62
N ILE A 205 -9.09 -2.91 -14.59
CA ILE A 205 -9.46 -3.42 -15.92
C ILE A 205 -8.24 -3.42 -16.85
N VAL A 206 -7.47 -2.33 -16.87
CA VAL A 206 -6.38 -2.14 -17.84
C VAL A 206 -5.10 -2.89 -17.45
N ASN A 207 -4.76 -2.94 -16.16
CA ASN A 207 -3.57 -3.58 -15.65
C ASN A 207 -3.89 -4.38 -14.37
N PRO A 208 -4.61 -5.50 -14.49
CA PRO A 208 -4.90 -6.35 -13.36
C PRO A 208 -3.58 -6.88 -12.78
N SER A 209 -3.25 -6.46 -11.54
CA SER A 209 -2.06 -6.91 -10.83
C SER A 209 -2.43 -7.84 -9.66
N PRO A 210 -1.52 -8.74 -9.25
CA PRO A 210 -1.76 -9.61 -8.10
C PRO A 210 -1.92 -8.85 -6.77
N ASN A 211 -1.36 -7.64 -6.65
CA ASN A 211 -1.44 -6.80 -5.46
C ASN A 211 -2.08 -5.46 -5.83
N LEU A 212 -3.39 -5.51 -6.07
CA LEU A 212 -4.18 -4.33 -6.35
C LEU A 212 -4.67 -3.72 -5.02
N THR A 213 -4.33 -2.47 -4.77
CA THR A 213 -4.87 -1.69 -3.66
C THR A 213 -5.58 -0.45 -4.21
N TYR A 214 -6.50 0.11 -3.43
CA TYR A 214 -7.14 1.39 -3.77
C TYR A 214 -6.13 2.54 -3.74
N LEU A 215 -5.17 2.44 -2.81
CA LEU A 215 -3.91 3.17 -2.80
C LEU A 215 -2.90 2.42 -3.70
N PRO A 216 -1.74 2.97 -4.11
CA PRO A 216 -1.05 2.62 -5.38
C PRO A 216 -0.94 1.12 -5.71
N SER A 217 -1.19 0.75 -6.97
CA SER A 217 -1.06 -0.64 -7.46
C SER A 217 0.39 -0.97 -7.80
N SER A 218 0.88 -2.15 -7.36
CA SER A 218 2.23 -2.63 -7.66
C SER A 218 2.21 -3.99 -8.37
N PRO A 219 2.99 -4.18 -9.44
CA PRO A 219 3.21 -5.49 -10.05
C PRO A 219 4.14 -6.40 -9.22
N GLU A 220 4.93 -5.83 -8.31
CA GLU A 220 5.98 -6.53 -7.56
C GLU A 220 5.71 -6.52 -6.05
N ILE A 221 6.01 -7.64 -5.38
CA ILE A 221 6.02 -7.71 -3.92
C ILE A 221 7.40 -7.31 -3.40
N LEU A 222 7.45 -6.40 -2.43
CA LEU A 222 8.71 -6.13 -1.72
C LEU A 222 9.12 -7.34 -0.87
N THR A 223 8.25 -7.70 0.07
CA THR A 223 8.44 -8.85 0.95
C THR A 223 7.08 -9.38 1.38
N ARG A 224 6.94 -10.71 1.48
CA ARG A 224 5.80 -11.37 2.10
C ARG A 224 6.29 -12.25 3.24
N VAL A 225 5.72 -12.07 4.44
CA VAL A 225 6.00 -12.93 5.59
C VAL A 225 4.75 -13.73 5.92
N LYS A 226 4.83 -15.07 5.93
CA LYS A 226 3.73 -15.97 6.30
C LYS A 226 4.28 -17.21 7.00
N LYS A 227 3.70 -17.57 8.16
CA LYS A 227 4.13 -18.74 8.97
C LYS A 227 5.66 -18.76 9.17
N GLN A 228 6.21 -17.63 9.62
CA GLN A 228 7.66 -17.38 9.81
C GLN A 228 8.53 -17.52 8.55
N ARG A 229 7.93 -17.69 7.37
CA ARG A 229 8.65 -17.74 6.10
C ARG A 229 8.62 -16.38 5.42
N ILE A 230 9.80 -15.87 5.07
CA ILE A 230 9.99 -14.65 4.31
C ILE A 230 10.15 -15.02 2.83
N VAL A 231 9.40 -14.32 1.96
CA VAL A 231 9.45 -14.51 0.50
C VAL A 231 9.61 -13.16 -0.17
N ASN A 232 10.60 -13.06 -1.05
CA ASN A 232 10.76 -11.96 -2.00
C ASN A 232 10.72 -12.56 -3.43
N ARG A 233 10.19 -11.82 -4.39
CA ARG A 233 10.13 -12.19 -5.81
C ARG A 233 10.63 -11.03 -6.66
N PRO A 234 11.96 -10.80 -6.66
CA PRO A 234 12.53 -9.69 -7.40
C PRO A 234 12.24 -9.86 -8.90
N LEU A 235 11.79 -8.78 -9.54
CA LEU A 235 11.57 -8.73 -10.98
C LEU A 235 12.68 -7.91 -11.64
N ALA A 236 13.36 -8.52 -12.61
CA ALA A 236 14.37 -7.84 -13.41
C ALA A 236 14.19 -8.21 -14.88
N GLY A 237 14.12 -7.20 -15.74
CA GLY A 237 13.87 -7.34 -17.16
C GLY A 237 12.39 -7.36 -17.51
N THR A 238 12.04 -6.61 -18.56
CA THR A 238 10.68 -6.57 -19.11
C THR A 238 10.78 -6.68 -20.61
N VAL A 239 10.02 -7.61 -21.19
CA VAL A 239 9.85 -7.75 -22.64
C VAL A 239 8.39 -7.46 -22.97
N ARG A 240 8.13 -6.80 -24.10
CA ARG A 240 6.75 -6.61 -24.57
C ARG A 240 6.15 -7.97 -24.93
N ARG A 241 4.88 -8.17 -24.60
CA ARG A 241 4.12 -9.34 -25.06
C ARG A 241 4.12 -9.38 -26.60
N GLY A 242 4.28 -10.57 -27.16
CA GLY A 242 4.21 -10.81 -28.59
C GLY A 242 2.82 -10.52 -29.13
N LYS A 243 2.71 -10.10 -30.40
CA LYS A 243 1.40 -9.89 -31.04
C LYS A 243 0.73 -11.20 -31.44
N THR A 244 1.51 -12.28 -31.48
CA THR A 244 1.06 -13.64 -31.77
C THR A 244 1.59 -14.61 -30.71
N PRO A 245 0.97 -15.78 -30.51
CA PRO A 245 1.49 -16.79 -29.59
C PRO A 245 2.94 -17.21 -29.88
N LYS A 246 3.35 -17.15 -31.15
CA LYS A 246 4.72 -17.48 -31.56
C LYS A 246 5.73 -16.38 -31.23
N GLU A 247 5.30 -15.11 -31.26
CA GLU A 247 6.13 -13.96 -30.84
C GLU A 247 6.23 -13.83 -29.32
N ASP A 248 5.32 -14.47 -28.58
CA ASP A 248 5.17 -14.33 -27.13
C ASP A 248 5.84 -15.45 -26.32
N LEU A 249 6.22 -16.55 -27.00
CA LEU A 249 7.04 -17.65 -26.48
C LEU A 249 8.52 -17.33 -26.64
#